data_AF-A0A1Z1MBN8-F1
#
_entry.id   AF-A0A1Z1MBN8-F1
#
_cell.length_a   1.000
_cell.length_b   1.000
_cell.length_c   1.000
_cell.angle_alpha   90.00
_cell.angle_beta   90.00
_cell.angle_gamma   90.00
#
_symmetry.space_group_name_H-M   'P 1'
#
loop_
_entity.id
_entity.type
_entity.pdbx_description
1 polymer ?
#
loop_
_entity_poly.entity_id
_entity_poly.type
_entity_poly.pdbx_seq_one_letter_code
_entity_poly.pdbx_strand_id
1 'polypeptide(L)'
;MVKYWPTKQSIYLNNSIVDLFIETEKKFILVKYNKSNQYLYLDMLSTISRNKLFKYIINDFKKLILDLIELDLNVKKVISISNKIRNIFIGKVSQRFLYQLKYKKIEWENKKEYEHSCNDLLQYLLIYLIFGSSSIHQNTFTFPAIYTPYNHVKILLENFIIQIANNIIKEIIYNLNYSSNINIFLKNQNICNKLYSSNRSIILFLNNIKWQNFLQSYIYDVKCFYSERQQIWLLSSQGMITKYIHISNLEEIKKMNQLKTVFLFWLETKDLIIPKIEKLLVQIAKYFLYSSLNLLSNLFLIIIKILVFYLSK
;
A
#
# COMPACT_ATOMS: atom_id res chain seq x y z
N MET A 1 -9.54 11.57 -23.49
CA MET A 1 -10.16 12.61 -22.65
C MET A 1 -10.17 12.11 -21.20
N VAL A 2 -9.75 12.91 -20.23
CA VAL A 2 -9.72 12.50 -18.82
C VAL A 2 -11.15 12.54 -18.27
N LYS A 3 -11.68 11.40 -17.79
CA LYS A 3 -12.98 11.34 -17.10
C LYS A 3 -12.80 11.82 -15.65
N TYR A 4 -13.55 12.82 -15.24
CA TYR A 4 -13.53 13.36 -13.87
C TYR A 4 -14.63 12.74 -13.00
N TRP A 5 -14.35 12.67 -11.71
CA TRP A 5 -15.31 12.21 -10.71
C TRP A 5 -16.37 13.29 -10.44
N PRO A 6 -17.64 12.92 -10.20
CA PRO A 6 -18.70 13.88 -9.92
C PRO A 6 -18.45 14.67 -8.63
N THR A 7 -18.76 15.96 -8.66
CA THR A 7 -18.41 16.89 -7.58
C THR A 7 -19.39 16.86 -6.41
N LYS A 8 -20.66 16.57 -6.66
CA LYS A 8 -21.75 16.61 -5.68
C LYS A 8 -22.67 15.40 -5.84
N GLN A 9 -23.46 15.13 -4.79
CA GLN A 9 -24.57 14.18 -4.83
C GLN A 9 -25.49 14.48 -6.00
N SER A 10 -25.66 13.48 -6.86
CA SER A 10 -26.46 13.58 -8.07
C SER A 10 -26.68 12.18 -8.67
N ILE A 11 -27.63 12.06 -9.59
CA ILE A 11 -27.83 10.84 -10.38
C ILE A 11 -26.53 10.48 -11.13
N TYR A 12 -25.76 11.49 -11.57
CA TYR A 12 -24.47 11.30 -12.22
C TYR A 12 -23.41 10.68 -11.29
N LEU A 13 -23.41 11.06 -10.00
CA LEU A 13 -22.59 10.39 -8.97
C LEU A 13 -22.96 8.92 -8.84
N ASN A 14 -24.25 8.62 -8.70
CA ASN A 14 -24.73 7.24 -8.54
C ASN A 14 -24.35 6.37 -9.75
N ASN A 15 -24.52 6.87 -10.98
CA ASN A 15 -24.12 6.15 -12.19
C ASN A 15 -22.60 5.92 -12.25
N SER A 16 -21.81 6.92 -11.87
CA SER A 16 -20.35 6.80 -11.82
C SER A 16 -19.89 5.76 -10.79
N ILE A 17 -20.60 5.63 -9.67
CA ILE A 17 -20.33 4.61 -8.64
C ILE A 17 -20.67 3.21 -9.15
N VAL A 18 -21.78 3.05 -9.86
CA VAL A 18 -22.16 1.78 -10.48
C VAL A 18 -21.10 1.32 -11.49
N ASP A 19 -20.68 2.22 -12.40
CA ASP A 19 -19.59 1.98 -13.34
C ASP A 19 -18.31 1.54 -12.62
N LEU A 20 -17.95 2.26 -11.54
CA LEU A 20 -16.77 1.99 -10.74
C LEU A 20 -16.78 0.55 -10.19
N PHE A 21 -17.91 0.14 -9.61
CA PHE A 21 -18.06 -1.20 -9.07
C PHE A 21 -17.99 -2.28 -10.15
N ILE A 22 -18.69 -2.10 -11.26
CA ILE A 22 -18.71 -3.07 -12.37
C ILE A 22 -17.29 -3.24 -12.95
N GLU A 23 -16.58 -2.14 -13.20
CA GLU A 23 -15.21 -2.20 -13.70
C GLU A 23 -14.25 -2.90 -12.73
N THR A 24 -14.44 -2.68 -11.43
CA THR A 24 -13.59 -3.26 -10.39
C THR A 24 -13.84 -4.76 -10.24
N GLU A 25 -15.11 -5.18 -10.26
CA GLU A 25 -15.49 -6.60 -10.17
C GLU A 25 -14.95 -7.42 -11.33
N LYS A 26 -14.95 -6.86 -12.56
CA LYS A 26 -14.37 -7.50 -13.74
C LYS A 26 -12.89 -7.86 -13.54
N LYS A 27 -12.15 -7.06 -12.76
CA LYS A 27 -10.72 -7.30 -12.50
C LYS A 27 -10.45 -8.47 -11.57
N PHE A 28 -11.39 -8.87 -10.72
CA PHE A 28 -11.15 -9.96 -9.74
C PHE A 28 -10.76 -11.27 -10.41
N ILE A 29 -11.35 -11.58 -11.57
CA ILE A 29 -11.08 -12.82 -12.31
C ILE A 29 -9.68 -12.82 -12.92
N LEU A 30 -9.17 -11.64 -13.30
CA LEU A 30 -7.87 -11.49 -13.99
C LEU A 30 -6.68 -11.61 -13.02
N VAL A 31 -6.89 -11.35 -11.73
CA VAL A 31 -5.81 -11.25 -10.74
C VAL A 31 -5.39 -12.63 -10.25
N LYS A 32 -4.25 -13.11 -10.77
CA LYS A 32 -3.76 -14.46 -10.47
C LYS A 32 -2.88 -14.55 -9.22
N TYR A 33 -1.91 -13.65 -9.05
CA TYR A 33 -0.91 -13.73 -7.98
C TYR A 33 -0.55 -12.35 -7.43
N ASN A 34 0.09 -12.31 -6.26
CA ASN A 34 0.74 -11.11 -5.76
C ASN A 34 2.08 -10.92 -6.49
N LYS A 35 2.26 -9.78 -7.14
CA LYS A 35 3.52 -9.36 -7.78
C LYS A 35 4.16 -8.17 -7.06
N SER A 36 3.57 -7.73 -5.95
CA SER A 36 4.21 -6.73 -5.10
C SER A 36 5.40 -7.36 -4.36
N ASN A 37 6.35 -6.51 -3.96
CA ASN A 37 7.49 -6.93 -3.16
C ASN A 37 7.13 -7.13 -1.67
N GLN A 38 5.83 -7.14 -1.33
CA GLN A 38 5.34 -7.24 0.03
C GLN A 38 4.50 -8.50 0.20
N TYR A 39 4.72 -9.19 1.32
CA TYR A 39 3.88 -10.28 1.76
C TYR A 39 2.55 -9.74 2.26
N LEU A 40 1.46 -10.31 1.74
CA LEU A 40 0.09 -10.03 2.19
C LEU A 40 -0.48 -11.32 2.77
N TYR A 41 -1.19 -11.27 3.90
CA TYR A 41 -1.90 -12.42 4.47
C TYR A 41 -2.80 -13.14 3.45
N LEU A 42 -3.30 -12.40 2.44
CA LEU A 42 -4.04 -12.94 1.30
C LEU A 42 -3.27 -13.94 0.44
N ASP A 43 -1.94 -13.91 0.46
CA ASP A 43 -1.10 -14.80 -0.34
C ASP A 43 -1.21 -16.26 0.11
N MET A 44 -1.61 -16.48 1.37
CA MET A 44 -1.94 -17.80 1.89
C MET A 44 -3.16 -18.42 1.21
N LEU A 45 -4.06 -17.61 0.64
CA LEU A 45 -5.26 -18.08 0.00
C LEU A 45 -5.01 -18.50 -1.45
N SER A 46 -5.70 -19.54 -1.89
CA SER A 46 -5.84 -19.87 -3.30
C SER A 46 -6.54 -18.75 -4.05
N THR A 47 -6.25 -18.61 -5.34
CA THR A 47 -6.86 -17.58 -6.21
C THR A 47 -8.38 -17.63 -6.16
N ILE A 48 -8.97 -18.83 -6.09
CA ILE A 48 -10.42 -19.03 -6.02
C ILE A 48 -10.97 -18.45 -4.71
N SER A 49 -10.37 -18.79 -3.57
CA SER A 49 -10.82 -18.32 -2.26
C SER A 49 -10.61 -16.83 -2.07
N ARG A 50 -9.49 -16.28 -2.56
CA ARG A 50 -9.24 -14.84 -2.58
C ARG A 50 -10.29 -14.09 -3.40
N ASN A 51 -10.62 -14.58 -4.59
CA ASN A 51 -11.62 -13.95 -5.45
C ASN A 51 -13.04 -14.02 -4.84
N LYS A 52 -13.37 -15.11 -4.12
CA LYS A 52 -14.61 -15.19 -3.34
C LYS A 52 -14.63 -14.14 -2.23
N LEU A 53 -13.52 -13.96 -1.51
CA LEU A 53 -13.42 -12.93 -0.45
C LEU A 53 -13.60 -11.52 -1.02
N PHE A 54 -12.94 -11.19 -2.14
CA PHE A 54 -13.14 -9.90 -2.83
C PHE A 54 -14.61 -9.66 -3.22
N LYS A 55 -15.31 -10.71 -3.71
CA LYS A 55 -16.74 -10.63 -4.00
C LYS A 55 -17.60 -10.39 -2.77
N TYR A 56 -17.27 -10.96 -1.61
CA TYR A 56 -18.00 -10.67 -0.38
C TYR A 56 -17.78 -9.23 0.08
N ILE A 57 -16.53 -8.77 0.04
CA ILE A 57 -16.17 -7.40 0.40
C ILE A 57 -16.92 -6.41 -0.49
N ILE A 58 -16.90 -6.56 -1.81
CA ILE A 58 -17.54 -5.59 -2.70
C ILE A 58 -19.06 -5.55 -2.51
N ASN A 59 -19.69 -6.73 -2.33
CA ASN A 59 -21.13 -6.82 -2.15
C ASN A 59 -21.60 -6.24 -0.83
N ASP A 60 -20.87 -6.49 0.26
CA ASP A 60 -21.21 -5.91 1.55
C ASP A 60 -20.85 -4.42 1.62
N PHE A 61 -19.82 -3.98 0.88
CA PHE A 61 -19.47 -2.57 0.80
C PHE A 61 -20.52 -1.76 0.03
N LYS A 62 -21.07 -2.30 -1.06
CA LYS A 62 -22.22 -1.71 -1.76
C LYS A 62 -23.40 -1.46 -0.82
N LYS A 63 -23.75 -2.47 0.00
CA LYS A 63 -24.82 -2.34 1.01
C LYS A 63 -24.48 -1.28 2.06
N LEU A 64 -23.26 -1.30 2.57
CA LEU A 64 -22.80 -0.32 3.55
C LEU A 64 -22.89 1.13 3.03
N ILE A 65 -22.58 1.36 1.75
CA ILE A 65 -22.73 2.70 1.16
C ILE A 65 -24.20 3.11 1.11
N LEU A 66 -25.10 2.22 0.71
CA LEU A 66 -26.54 2.50 0.71
C LEU A 66 -27.02 2.83 2.13
N ASP A 67 -26.67 1.99 3.10
CA ASP A 67 -27.01 2.20 4.51
C ASP A 67 -26.49 3.58 5.00
N LEU A 68 -25.27 3.97 4.63
CA LEU A 68 -24.70 5.28 5.01
C LEU A 68 -25.35 6.48 4.32
N ILE A 69 -25.83 6.30 3.08
CA ILE A 69 -26.59 7.33 2.35
C ILE A 69 -27.97 7.51 3.00
N GLU A 70 -28.64 6.40 3.36
CA GLU A 70 -29.94 6.42 4.03
C GLU A 70 -29.89 7.08 5.43
N LEU A 71 -28.76 6.97 6.12
CA LEU A 71 -28.53 7.63 7.41
C LEU A 71 -28.31 9.15 7.32
N ASP A 72 -28.19 9.71 6.11
CA ASP A 72 -28.01 11.15 5.82
C ASP A 72 -26.98 11.85 6.74
N LEU A 73 -25.81 11.21 6.90
CA LEU A 73 -24.77 11.70 7.78
C LEU A 73 -24.03 12.90 7.16
N ASN A 74 -23.63 13.87 7.99
CA ASN A 74 -22.71 14.93 7.54
C ASN A 74 -21.28 14.38 7.35
N VAL A 75 -20.53 14.95 6.41
CA VAL A 75 -19.11 14.68 6.13
C VAL A 75 -18.27 14.59 7.41
N LYS A 76 -18.37 15.57 8.32
CA LYS A 76 -17.62 15.57 9.60
C LYS A 76 -17.93 14.34 10.46
N LYS A 77 -19.19 13.89 10.44
CA LYS A 77 -19.60 12.70 11.17
C LYS A 77 -19.00 11.45 10.54
N VAL A 78 -19.07 11.31 9.21
CA VAL A 78 -18.45 10.19 8.47
C VAL A 78 -16.95 10.08 8.76
N ILE A 79 -16.24 11.21 8.78
CA ILE A 79 -14.81 11.27 9.14
C ILE A 79 -14.58 10.70 10.54
N SER A 80 -15.31 11.17 11.54
CA SER A 80 -15.10 10.74 12.94
C SER A 80 -15.49 9.29 13.22
N ILE A 81 -16.40 8.70 12.45
CA ILE A 81 -16.83 7.29 12.63
C ILE A 81 -16.16 6.31 11.66
N SER A 82 -15.36 6.78 10.69
CA SER A 82 -14.72 5.97 9.64
C SER A 82 -14.01 4.72 10.18
N ASN A 83 -13.24 4.86 11.26
CA ASN A 83 -12.53 3.73 11.90
C ASN A 83 -13.50 2.70 12.50
N LYS A 84 -14.61 3.17 13.09
CA LYS A 84 -15.64 2.27 13.63
C LYS A 84 -16.35 1.53 12.50
N ILE A 85 -16.69 2.23 11.42
CA ILE A 85 -17.25 1.64 10.20
C ILE A 85 -16.34 0.53 9.69
N ARG A 86 -15.04 0.81 9.56
CA ARG A 86 -14.04 -0.17 9.12
C ARG A 86 -14.01 -1.41 10.01
N ASN A 87 -13.89 -1.23 11.33
CA ASN A 87 -13.76 -2.35 12.26
C ASN A 87 -15.03 -3.22 12.28
N ILE A 88 -16.22 -2.60 12.24
CA ILE A 88 -17.50 -3.31 12.12
C ILE A 88 -17.57 -4.06 10.79
N PHE A 89 -17.17 -3.41 9.70
CA PHE A 89 -17.19 -4.00 8.37
C PHE A 89 -16.28 -5.22 8.25
N ILE A 90 -15.04 -5.13 8.75
CA ILE A 90 -14.09 -6.25 8.79
C ILE A 90 -14.71 -7.42 9.55
N GLY A 91 -15.21 -7.19 10.78
CA GLY A 91 -15.82 -8.22 11.61
C GLY A 91 -17.04 -8.89 10.96
N LYS A 92 -17.90 -8.11 10.29
CA LYS A 92 -19.08 -8.64 9.58
C LYS A 92 -18.68 -9.53 8.41
N VAL A 93 -17.74 -9.07 7.58
CA VAL A 93 -17.30 -9.83 6.40
C VAL A 93 -16.48 -11.05 6.80
N SER A 94 -15.65 -10.96 7.85
CA SER A 94 -14.88 -12.10 8.35
C SER A 94 -15.78 -13.21 8.89
N GLN A 95 -16.81 -12.88 9.68
CA GLN A 95 -17.83 -13.84 10.11
C GLN A 95 -18.56 -14.49 8.93
N ARG A 96 -18.99 -13.70 7.94
CA ARG A 96 -19.64 -14.21 6.73
C ARG A 96 -18.74 -15.16 5.96
N PHE A 97 -17.47 -14.80 5.82
CA PHE A 97 -16.48 -15.62 5.12
C PHE A 97 -16.28 -16.97 5.82
N LEU A 98 -16.11 -16.97 7.15
CA LEU A 98 -15.98 -18.21 7.93
C LEU A 98 -17.23 -19.09 7.89
N TYR A 99 -18.41 -18.49 7.98
CA TYR A 99 -19.68 -19.21 7.87
C TYR A 99 -19.78 -19.97 6.54
N GLN A 100 -19.41 -19.31 5.43
CA GLN A 100 -19.39 -19.96 4.12
C GLN A 100 -18.42 -21.13 4.05
N LEU A 101 -17.26 -20.99 4.71
CA LEU A 101 -16.26 -22.04 4.80
C LEU A 101 -16.66 -23.19 5.74
N LYS A 102 -17.85 -23.12 6.35
CA LYS A 102 -18.38 -24.08 7.35
C LYS A 102 -17.42 -24.28 8.53
N TYR A 103 -16.61 -23.27 8.83
CA TYR A 103 -15.63 -23.34 9.92
C TYR A 103 -16.28 -22.80 11.20
N LYS A 104 -16.67 -23.69 12.11
CA LYS A 104 -17.39 -23.32 13.36
C LYS A 104 -16.48 -23.11 14.57
N LYS A 105 -15.17 -23.39 14.47
CA LYS A 105 -14.27 -23.57 15.62
C LYS A 105 -13.36 -22.36 15.92
N ILE A 106 -13.84 -21.13 15.75
CA ILE A 106 -13.08 -19.93 16.13
C ILE A 106 -13.78 -19.27 17.31
N GLU A 107 -13.17 -19.39 18.47
CA GLU A 107 -13.44 -18.50 19.59
C GLU A 107 -12.77 -17.17 19.29
N TRP A 108 -13.59 -16.12 19.22
CA TRP A 108 -13.10 -14.78 18.94
C TRP A 108 -12.55 -14.20 20.24
N GLU A 109 -11.23 -14.24 20.42
CA GLU A 109 -10.61 -13.48 21.50
C GLU A 109 -10.94 -11.98 21.32
N ASN A 110 -11.18 -11.31 22.45
CA ASN A 110 -11.66 -9.94 22.52
C ASN A 110 -10.97 -9.03 21.49
N LYS A 111 -11.79 -8.34 20.68
CA LYS A 111 -11.42 -7.42 19.60
C LYS A 111 -10.25 -6.55 20.04
N LYS A 112 -9.03 -6.90 19.65
CA LYS A 112 -7.93 -5.94 19.68
C LYS A 112 -8.31 -4.83 18.70
N GLU A 113 -8.37 -3.59 19.18
CA GLU A 113 -8.49 -2.46 18.29
C GLU A 113 -7.38 -2.56 17.26
N TYR A 114 -7.77 -2.56 15.98
CA TYR A 114 -6.80 -2.56 14.90
C TYR A 114 -5.94 -1.32 15.06
N GLU A 115 -4.67 -1.51 15.42
CA GLU A 115 -3.69 -0.44 15.39
C GLU A 115 -3.81 0.26 14.04
N HIS A 116 -4.01 1.58 14.12
CA HIS A 116 -4.12 2.46 12.98
C HIS A 116 -2.93 2.21 12.06
N SER A 117 -3.16 1.52 10.94
CA SER A 117 -2.21 1.60 9.84
C SER A 117 -2.33 3.02 9.31
N CYS A 118 -1.24 3.77 9.33
CA CYS A 118 -1.08 5.10 8.71
C CYS A 118 -1.53 5.17 7.24
N ASN A 119 -1.85 4.03 6.62
CA ASN A 119 -2.23 3.89 5.23
C ASN A 119 -3.73 3.66 4.98
N ASP A 120 -4.63 3.97 5.93
CA ASP A 120 -6.06 3.79 5.69
C ASP A 120 -6.69 4.97 4.93
N LEU A 121 -7.20 4.69 3.73
CA LEU A 121 -7.83 5.66 2.82
C LEU A 121 -9.36 5.52 2.77
N LEU A 122 -9.94 4.68 3.63
CA LEU A 122 -11.38 4.44 3.68
C LEU A 122 -12.19 5.73 3.83
N GLN A 123 -11.73 6.67 4.67
CA GLN A 123 -12.40 7.95 4.86
C GLN A 123 -12.58 8.70 3.54
N TYR A 124 -11.51 8.84 2.75
CA TYR A 124 -11.57 9.54 1.47
C TYR A 124 -12.45 8.81 0.47
N LEU A 125 -12.38 7.47 0.44
CA LEU A 125 -13.24 6.65 -0.40
C LEU A 125 -14.72 6.86 -0.05
N LEU A 126 -15.09 6.84 1.23
CA LEU A 126 -16.47 7.09 1.66
C LEU A 126 -16.92 8.50 1.28
N ILE A 127 -16.07 9.51 1.43
CA ILE A 127 -16.42 10.88 1.03
C ILE A 127 -16.71 10.96 -0.47
N TYR A 128 -15.84 10.38 -1.31
CA TYR A 128 -16.03 10.36 -2.76
C TYR A 128 -17.32 9.65 -3.18
N LEU A 129 -17.66 8.53 -2.53
CA LEU A 129 -18.83 7.72 -2.87
C LEU A 129 -20.14 8.31 -2.33
N ILE A 130 -20.12 8.98 -1.17
CA ILE A 130 -21.36 9.48 -0.55
C ILE A 130 -21.64 10.93 -0.95
N PHE A 131 -20.64 11.81 -1.00
CA PHE A 131 -20.84 13.25 -1.18
C PHE A 131 -20.32 13.79 -2.52
N GLY A 132 -19.37 13.07 -3.13
CA GLY A 132 -18.64 13.53 -4.32
C GLY A 132 -17.36 14.27 -3.96
N SER A 133 -16.63 14.73 -4.98
CA SER A 133 -15.28 15.25 -4.78
C SER A 133 -15.21 16.62 -4.09
N SER A 134 -16.26 17.45 -4.16
CA SER A 134 -16.26 18.80 -3.57
C SER A 134 -16.16 18.81 -2.04
N SER A 135 -16.48 17.69 -1.39
CA SER A 135 -16.44 17.54 0.07
C SER A 135 -15.07 17.19 0.63
N ILE A 136 -14.05 17.05 -0.22
CA ILE A 136 -12.67 16.79 0.21
C ILE A 136 -11.96 18.11 0.45
N HIS A 137 -11.18 18.16 1.53
CA HIS A 137 -10.37 19.32 1.87
C HIS A 137 -9.41 19.68 0.73
N GLN A 138 -9.30 20.98 0.45
CA GLN A 138 -8.31 21.47 -0.50
C GLN A 138 -6.91 21.08 0.00
N ASN A 139 -6.05 20.69 -0.93
CA ASN A 139 -4.65 20.29 -0.74
C ASN A 139 -4.38 18.86 -0.25
N THR A 140 -5.39 18.03 0.07
CA THR A 140 -5.13 16.63 0.47
C THR A 140 -4.44 15.81 -0.63
N PHE A 141 -4.78 16.10 -1.89
CA PHE A 141 -4.19 15.50 -3.08
C PHE A 141 -3.64 16.61 -3.99
N THR A 142 -2.76 16.26 -4.92
CA THR A 142 -2.10 17.21 -5.84
C THR A 142 -3.04 17.91 -6.82
N PHE A 143 -4.28 17.44 -6.96
CA PHE A 143 -5.27 17.99 -7.87
C PHE A 143 -6.41 18.65 -7.09
N PRO A 144 -7.04 19.70 -7.64
CA PRO A 144 -8.19 20.33 -7.01
C PRO A 144 -9.39 19.39 -7.03
N ALA A 145 -10.25 19.50 -6.02
CA ALA A 145 -11.46 18.69 -5.85
C ALA A 145 -12.36 18.64 -7.10
N ILE A 146 -12.44 19.73 -7.86
CA ILE A 146 -13.27 19.82 -9.07
C ILE A 146 -12.74 18.91 -10.19
N TYR A 147 -11.43 18.69 -10.24
CA TYR A 147 -10.76 17.90 -11.27
C TYR A 147 -10.25 16.56 -10.75
N THR A 148 -10.93 15.97 -9.75
CA THR A 148 -10.60 14.62 -9.29
C THR A 148 -10.70 13.63 -10.45
N PRO A 149 -9.62 12.92 -10.83
CA PRO A 149 -9.68 11.93 -11.89
C PRO A 149 -10.51 10.71 -11.45
N TYR A 150 -11.35 10.18 -12.34
CA TYR A 150 -12.10 8.94 -12.07
C TYR A 150 -11.17 7.78 -11.66
N ASN A 151 -10.00 7.69 -12.32
CA ASN A 151 -8.99 6.68 -12.01
C ASN A 151 -8.44 6.78 -10.59
N HIS A 152 -8.45 7.96 -9.96
CA HIS A 152 -8.03 8.11 -8.56
C HIS A 152 -9.01 7.39 -7.62
N VAL A 153 -10.31 7.60 -7.78
CA VAL A 153 -11.34 6.93 -6.95
C VAL A 153 -11.32 5.41 -7.18
N LYS A 154 -11.08 4.98 -8.43
CA LYS A 154 -10.88 3.57 -8.77
C LYS A 154 -9.69 2.95 -8.04
N ILE A 155 -8.57 3.66 -8.03
CA ILE A 155 -7.37 3.27 -7.29
C ILE A 155 -7.67 3.13 -5.79
N LEU A 156 -8.42 4.07 -5.19
CA LEU A 156 -8.81 4.00 -3.78
C LEU A 156 -9.69 2.78 -3.48
N LEU A 157 -10.65 2.48 -4.36
CA LEU A 157 -11.53 1.31 -4.21
C LEU A 157 -10.74 0.00 -4.30
N GLU A 158 -9.85 -0.13 -5.29
CA GLU A 158 -8.99 -1.30 -5.44
C GLU A 158 -8.09 -1.52 -4.21
N ASN A 159 -7.49 -0.43 -3.71
CA ASN A 159 -6.69 -0.45 -2.50
C ASN A 159 -7.51 -0.90 -1.29
N PHE A 160 -8.71 -0.32 -1.10
CA PHE A 160 -9.62 -0.68 -0.02
C PHE A 160 -9.96 -2.19 -0.03
N ILE A 161 -10.31 -2.75 -1.19
CA ILE A 161 -10.67 -4.18 -1.29
C ILE A 161 -9.49 -5.06 -0.86
N ILE A 162 -8.28 -4.78 -1.34
CA ILE A 162 -7.09 -5.56 -0.99
C ILE A 162 -6.76 -5.40 0.50
N GLN A 163 -6.79 -4.18 1.03
CA GLN A 163 -6.46 -3.90 2.43
C GLN A 163 -7.46 -4.54 3.39
N ILE A 164 -8.77 -4.44 3.12
CA ILE A 164 -9.80 -5.10 3.94
C ILE A 164 -9.65 -6.61 3.87
N ALA A 165 -9.47 -7.18 2.68
CA ALA A 165 -9.27 -8.61 2.53
C ALA A 165 -8.05 -9.09 3.33
N ASN A 166 -6.94 -8.36 3.26
CA ASN A 166 -5.73 -8.64 4.02
C ASN A 166 -5.97 -8.58 5.53
N ASN A 167 -6.72 -7.58 6.00
CA ASN A 167 -7.07 -7.42 7.42
C ASN A 167 -8.01 -8.53 7.91
N ILE A 168 -8.98 -8.96 7.09
CA ILE A 168 -9.87 -10.09 7.41
C ILE A 168 -9.05 -11.37 7.61
N ILE A 169 -8.13 -11.67 6.69
CA ILE A 169 -7.31 -12.88 6.82
C ILE A 169 -6.32 -12.76 8.00
N LYS A 170 -5.76 -11.57 8.24
CA LYS A 170 -4.95 -11.28 9.42
C LYS A 170 -5.73 -11.58 10.71
N GLU A 171 -6.97 -11.09 10.82
CA GLU A 171 -7.85 -11.31 11.97
C GLU A 171 -8.14 -12.79 12.19
N ILE A 172 -8.52 -13.50 11.13
CA ILE A 172 -8.81 -14.94 11.21
C ILE A 172 -7.57 -15.72 11.67
N ILE A 173 -6.40 -15.44 11.07
CA ILE A 173 -5.14 -16.10 11.44
C ILE A 173 -4.77 -15.80 12.89
N TYR A 174 -4.93 -14.55 13.32
CA TYR A 174 -4.64 -14.15 14.68
C TYR A 174 -5.51 -14.91 15.69
N ASN A 175 -6.81 -15.03 15.42
CA ASN A 175 -7.75 -15.74 16.30
C ASN A 175 -7.56 -17.27 16.32
N LEU A 176 -6.86 -17.84 15.33
CA LEU A 176 -6.57 -19.28 15.32
C LEU A 176 -5.43 -19.66 16.28
N ASN A 177 -4.66 -18.67 16.78
CA ASN A 177 -3.55 -18.72 17.73
C ASN A 177 -2.38 -19.65 17.33
N TYR A 178 -2.64 -20.94 17.15
CA TYR A 178 -1.64 -21.98 16.90
C TYR A 178 -1.45 -22.28 15.40
N SER A 179 -0.20 -22.55 15.00
CA SER A 179 0.17 -22.87 13.61
C SER A 179 -0.55 -24.11 13.07
N SER A 180 -0.82 -25.11 13.92
CA SER A 180 -1.61 -26.29 13.59
C SER A 180 -3.05 -25.94 13.19
N ASN A 181 -3.71 -25.06 13.94
CA ASN A 181 -5.07 -24.61 13.64
C ASN A 181 -5.13 -23.81 12.33
N ILE A 182 -4.13 -22.96 12.10
CA ILE A 182 -3.98 -22.20 10.84
C ILE A 182 -3.83 -23.17 9.66
N ASN A 183 -2.99 -24.19 9.80
CA ASN A 183 -2.80 -25.21 8.76
C ASN A 183 -4.08 -26.01 8.49
N ILE A 184 -4.81 -26.42 9.54
CA ILE A 184 -6.10 -27.10 9.39
C ILE A 184 -7.11 -26.19 8.67
N PHE A 185 -7.21 -24.92 9.08
CA PHE A 185 -8.08 -23.93 8.44
C PHE A 185 -7.75 -23.76 6.96
N LEU A 186 -6.47 -23.60 6.61
CA LEU A 186 -6.05 -23.41 5.21
C LEU A 186 -6.30 -24.67 4.37
N LYS A 187 -6.07 -25.86 4.92
CA LYS A 187 -6.31 -27.14 4.21
C LYS A 187 -7.79 -27.44 4.02
N ASN A 188 -8.66 -26.95 4.89
CA ASN A 188 -10.09 -27.11 4.74
C ASN A 188 -10.54 -26.52 3.39
N GLN A 189 -11.35 -27.27 2.65
CA GLN A 189 -12.00 -26.82 1.40
C GLN A 189 -11.05 -26.21 0.34
N ASN A 190 -9.78 -26.63 0.28
CA ASN A 190 -8.79 -26.14 -0.69
C ASN A 190 -8.61 -24.60 -0.67
N ILE A 191 -8.71 -24.00 0.52
CA ILE A 191 -8.53 -22.56 0.69
C ILE A 191 -7.05 -22.18 0.54
N CYS A 192 -6.12 -23.09 0.86
CA CYS A 192 -4.69 -22.84 0.82
C CYS A 192 -4.14 -22.68 -0.60
N ASN A 193 -3.23 -21.74 -0.78
CA ASN A 193 -2.31 -21.73 -1.89
C ASN A 193 -1.27 -22.86 -1.72
N LYS A 194 -0.99 -23.62 -2.79
CA LYS A 194 -0.11 -24.81 -2.76
C LYS A 194 1.28 -24.53 -2.17
N LEU A 195 1.78 -23.30 -2.32
CA LEU A 195 3.06 -22.85 -1.76
C LEU A 195 3.11 -22.88 -0.23
N TYR A 196 1.96 -22.80 0.45
CA TYR A 196 1.86 -22.75 1.91
C TYR A 196 1.22 -24.02 2.50
N SER A 197 1.37 -25.15 1.82
CA SER A 197 0.75 -26.44 2.20
C SER A 197 1.35 -27.10 3.45
N SER A 198 2.56 -26.69 3.86
CA SER A 198 3.25 -27.25 5.03
C SER A 198 3.21 -26.29 6.23
N ASN A 199 3.20 -26.84 7.44
CA ASN A 199 3.22 -26.03 8.66
C ASN A 199 4.47 -25.12 8.71
N ARG A 200 5.62 -25.65 8.30
CA ARG A 200 6.88 -24.89 8.21
C ARG A 200 6.76 -23.69 7.27
N SER A 201 6.17 -23.87 6.08
CA SER A 201 5.97 -22.78 5.12
C SER A 201 5.06 -21.68 5.65
N ILE A 202 4.00 -22.06 6.39
CA ILE A 202 3.07 -21.10 7.02
C ILE A 202 3.81 -20.28 8.10
N ILE A 203 4.58 -20.94 8.97
CA ILE A 203 5.34 -20.28 10.04
C ILE A 203 6.38 -19.31 9.46
N LEU A 204 7.16 -19.74 8.46
CA LEU A 204 8.15 -18.89 7.79
C LEU A 204 7.48 -17.65 7.18
N PHE A 205 6.35 -17.83 6.52
CA PHE A 205 5.59 -16.73 5.95
C PHE A 205 5.08 -15.75 7.01
N LEU A 206 4.52 -16.25 8.13
CA LEU A 206 4.06 -15.40 9.23
C LEU A 206 5.20 -14.61 9.87
N ASN A 207 6.38 -15.23 10.01
CA ASN A 207 7.57 -14.55 10.52
C ASN A 207 8.02 -13.44 9.57
N ASN A 208 8.03 -13.69 8.25
CA ASN A 208 8.34 -12.67 7.26
C ASN A 208 7.35 -11.50 7.31
N ILE A 209 6.05 -11.76 7.45
CA ILE A 209 5.05 -10.70 7.62
C ILE A 209 5.28 -9.91 8.92
N LYS A 210 5.57 -10.56 10.04
CA LYS A 210 5.86 -9.87 11.31
C LYS A 210 7.06 -8.93 11.17
N TRP A 211 8.14 -9.42 10.55
CA TRP A 211 9.33 -8.62 10.28
C TRP A 211 9.05 -7.47 9.32
N GLN A 212 8.31 -7.73 8.24
CA GLN A 212 7.88 -6.70 7.29
C GLN A 212 7.04 -5.61 7.98
N ASN A 213 6.07 -5.99 8.81
CA ASN A 213 5.22 -5.02 9.53
C ASN A 213 6.04 -4.17 10.51
N PHE A 214 7.04 -4.77 11.17
CA PHE A 214 7.97 -4.05 12.03
C PHE A 214 8.79 -3.02 11.24
N LEU A 215 9.39 -3.42 10.11
CA LEU A 215 10.12 -2.48 9.25
C LEU A 215 9.19 -1.40 8.67
N GLN A 216 7.95 -1.78 8.32
CA GLN A 216 6.97 -0.86 7.76
C GLN A 216 6.63 0.25 8.75
N SER A 217 6.31 -0.09 10.00
CA SER A 217 5.82 0.87 10.99
C SER A 217 6.87 1.88 11.43
N TYR A 218 8.16 1.49 11.47
CA TYR A 218 9.24 2.35 11.97
C TYR A 218 10.04 3.05 10.89
N ILE A 219 10.21 2.43 9.71
CA ILE A 219 11.11 2.93 8.65
C ILE A 219 10.31 3.40 7.45
N TYR A 220 9.54 2.50 6.83
CA TYR A 220 8.91 2.81 5.55
C TYR A 220 7.75 3.79 5.67
N ASP A 221 6.93 3.69 6.72
CA ASP A 221 5.85 4.65 6.96
C ASP A 221 6.42 6.05 7.17
N VAL A 222 7.49 6.19 7.98
CA VAL A 222 8.14 7.50 8.21
C VAL A 222 8.72 8.07 6.93
N LYS A 223 9.35 7.24 6.09
CA LYS A 223 9.84 7.65 4.77
C LYS A 223 8.71 8.07 3.82
N CYS A 224 7.61 7.32 3.83
CA CYS A 224 6.40 7.63 3.05
C CYS A 224 5.84 9.00 3.47
N PHE A 225 5.73 9.24 4.77
CA PHE A 225 5.33 10.54 5.32
C PHE A 225 6.24 11.67 4.90
N TYR A 226 7.55 11.51 5.07
CA TYR A 226 8.54 12.52 4.71
C TYR A 226 8.47 12.89 3.22
N SER A 227 8.20 11.91 2.35
CA SER A 227 8.08 12.13 0.90
C SER A 227 6.67 12.49 0.42
N GLU A 228 5.71 12.69 1.34
CA GLU A 228 4.29 12.92 1.06
C GLU A 228 3.68 11.89 0.09
N ARG A 229 4.11 10.64 0.20
CA ARG A 229 3.67 9.56 -0.66
C ARG A 229 3.13 8.43 0.18
N GLN A 230 2.00 7.89 -0.24
CA GLN A 230 1.41 6.73 0.37
C GLN A 230 1.42 5.56 -0.60
N GLN A 231 1.86 4.41 -0.10
CA GLN A 231 1.83 3.17 -0.86
C GLN A 231 0.41 2.62 -0.88
N ILE A 232 -0.03 2.20 -2.06
CA ILE A 232 -1.34 1.62 -2.33
C ILE A 232 -1.22 0.32 -3.12
N TRP A 233 -2.17 -0.60 -2.91
CA TRP A 233 -2.29 -1.83 -3.67
C TRP A 233 -3.32 -1.69 -4.79
N LEU A 234 -3.00 -2.27 -5.95
CA LEU A 234 -3.84 -2.20 -7.14
C LEU A 234 -4.05 -3.56 -7.78
N LEU A 235 -5.20 -3.72 -8.42
CA LEU A 235 -5.54 -4.90 -9.21
C LEU A 235 -5.15 -4.64 -10.66
N SER A 236 -4.08 -5.30 -11.11
CA SER A 236 -3.61 -5.26 -12.49
C SER A 236 -3.85 -6.60 -13.20
N SER A 237 -3.81 -6.59 -14.53
CA SER A 237 -3.84 -7.82 -15.34
C SER A 237 -2.67 -8.77 -15.04
N GLN A 238 -1.56 -8.24 -14.54
CA GLN A 238 -0.38 -9.01 -14.16
C GLN A 238 -0.48 -9.59 -12.74
N GLY A 239 -1.41 -9.13 -11.91
CA GLY A 239 -1.53 -9.49 -10.50
C GLY A 239 -1.77 -8.28 -9.59
N MET A 240 -1.63 -8.49 -8.27
CA MET A 240 -1.65 -7.40 -7.30
C MET A 240 -0.29 -6.69 -7.34
N ILE A 241 -0.30 -5.38 -7.59
CA ILE A 241 0.91 -4.54 -7.66
C ILE A 241 0.81 -3.39 -6.67
N THR A 242 1.94 -2.76 -6.37
CA THR A 242 1.98 -1.56 -5.53
C THR A 242 2.32 -0.32 -6.36
N LYS A 243 1.70 0.79 -6.00
CA LYS A 243 2.03 2.13 -6.53
C LYS A 243 2.08 3.13 -5.38
N TYR A 244 2.56 4.33 -5.67
CA TYR A 244 2.52 5.45 -4.75
C TYR A 244 1.54 6.49 -5.27
N ILE A 245 0.74 7.04 -4.37
CA ILE A 245 -0.03 8.26 -4.59
C ILE A 245 0.54 9.36 -3.70
N HIS A 246 0.45 10.60 -4.16
CA HIS A 246 0.79 11.74 -3.33
C HIS A 246 -0.40 12.06 -2.42
N ILE A 247 -0.13 12.25 -1.13
CA ILE A 247 -1.12 12.65 -0.12
C ILE A 247 -0.45 13.53 0.92
N SER A 248 -1.08 14.67 1.25
CA SER A 248 -0.57 15.57 2.28
C SER A 248 -1.18 15.21 3.63
N ASN A 249 -0.37 14.71 4.56
CA ASN A 249 -0.81 14.37 5.93
C ASN A 249 -0.07 15.20 6.99
N LEU A 250 -0.09 16.53 6.85
CA LEU A 250 0.59 17.45 7.77
C LEU A 250 0.14 17.30 9.23
N GLU A 251 -1.13 16.94 9.46
CA GLU A 251 -1.67 16.74 10.80
C GLU A 251 -1.12 15.49 11.49
N GLU A 252 -0.71 14.47 10.74
CA GLU A 252 -0.15 13.23 11.30
C GLU A 252 1.29 13.39 11.76
N ILE A 253 2.05 14.33 11.17
CA ILE A 253 3.42 14.67 11.61
C ILE A 253 3.43 15.05 13.10
N LYS A 254 2.42 15.81 13.55
CA LYS A 254 2.28 16.24 14.95
C LYS A 254 2.02 15.09 15.93
N LYS A 255 1.56 13.94 15.44
CA LYS A 255 1.21 12.75 16.25
C LYS A 255 2.30 11.67 16.22
N MET A 256 3.47 11.95 15.64
CA MET A 256 4.55 10.98 15.54
C MET A 256 5.17 10.66 16.90
N ASN A 257 5.48 9.37 17.10
CA ASN A 257 6.20 8.90 18.29
C ASN A 257 7.68 9.34 18.22
N GLN A 258 8.35 9.47 19.37
CA GLN A 258 9.74 9.93 19.51
C GLN A 258 10.72 9.19 18.59
N LEU A 259 10.61 7.86 18.48
CA LEU A 259 11.46 7.07 17.57
C LEU A 259 11.26 7.44 16.09
N LYS A 260 10.01 7.69 15.69
CA LYS A 260 9.69 8.13 14.32
C LYS A 260 10.26 9.53 14.06
N THR A 261 10.19 10.42 15.04
CA THR A 261 10.76 11.77 14.97
C THR A 261 12.28 11.74 14.80
N VAL A 262 13.00 10.90 15.54
CA VAL A 262 14.46 10.74 15.37
C VAL A 262 14.78 10.24 13.96
N PHE A 263 14.01 9.28 13.44
CA PHE A 263 14.21 8.78 12.08
C PHE A 263 13.91 9.84 11.01
N LEU A 264 12.88 10.65 11.21
CA LEU A 264 12.55 11.78 10.33
C LEU A 264 13.67 12.82 10.33
N PHE A 265 14.21 13.19 11.50
CA PHE A 265 15.36 14.08 11.61
C PHE A 265 16.61 13.50 10.91
N TRP A 266 16.82 12.19 11.00
CA TRP A 266 17.89 11.52 10.26
C TRP A 266 17.70 11.61 8.74
N LEU A 267 16.47 11.46 8.24
CA LEU A 267 16.17 11.65 6.80
C LEU A 267 16.43 13.09 6.35
N GLU A 268 16.01 14.09 7.12
CA GLU A 268 16.29 15.50 6.83
C GLU A 268 17.80 15.79 6.81
N THR A 269 18.52 15.30 7.81
CA THR A 269 19.98 15.43 7.91
C THR A 269 20.67 14.79 6.71
N LYS A 270 20.19 13.60 6.30
CA LYS A 270 20.68 12.89 5.13
C LYS A 270 20.48 13.72 3.86
N ASP A 271 19.30 14.27 3.64
CA ASP A 271 18.99 15.07 2.45
C ASP A 271 19.79 16.38 2.39
N LEU A 272 20.16 16.95 3.53
CA LEU A 272 21.05 18.12 3.61
C LEU A 272 22.53 17.78 3.35
N ILE A 273 22.99 16.61 3.80
CA ILE A 273 24.41 16.23 3.77
C ILE A 273 24.78 15.53 2.45
N ILE A 274 23.97 14.60 1.95
CA ILE A 274 24.31 13.78 0.77
C ILE A 274 24.65 14.63 -0.46
N PRO A 275 23.84 15.64 -0.85
CA PRO A 275 24.16 16.45 -2.02
C PRO A 275 25.50 17.19 -1.90
N LYS A 276 25.92 17.54 -0.68
CA LYS A 276 27.22 18.18 -0.42
C LYS A 276 28.37 17.18 -0.55
N ILE A 277 28.22 15.98 0.00
CA ILE A 277 29.21 14.91 -0.13
C ILE A 277 29.36 14.48 -1.59
N GLU A 278 28.26 14.30 -2.32
CA GLU A 278 28.30 13.95 -3.75
C GLU A 278 29.06 15.00 -4.58
N LYS A 279 28.80 16.29 -4.33
CA LYS A 279 29.53 17.39 -4.98
C LYS A 279 31.03 17.34 -4.69
N LEU A 280 31.42 17.10 -3.43
CA LEU A 280 32.82 16.97 -3.04
C LEU A 280 33.48 15.75 -3.71
N LEU A 281 32.81 14.59 -3.74
CA LEU A 281 33.31 13.39 -4.39
C LEU A 281 33.49 13.58 -5.90
N VAL A 282 32.53 14.22 -6.57
CA VAL A 282 32.64 14.55 -8.00
C VAL A 282 33.82 15.49 -8.25
N GLN A 283 34.05 16.46 -7.36
CA GLN A 283 35.19 17.37 -7.48
C GLN A 283 36.54 16.67 -7.26
N ILE A 284 36.64 15.81 -6.25
CA ILE A 284 37.83 14.97 -6.02
C ILE A 284 38.09 14.07 -7.23
N ALA A 285 37.05 13.44 -7.78
CA ALA A 285 37.17 12.58 -8.96
C ALA A 285 37.69 13.36 -10.19
N LYS A 286 37.23 14.61 -10.40
CA LYS A 286 37.74 15.48 -11.47
C LYS A 286 39.22 15.80 -11.29
N TYR A 287 39.64 16.15 -10.08
CA TYR A 287 41.06 16.42 -9.80
C TYR A 287 41.92 15.16 -9.98
N PHE A 288 41.42 14.01 -9.52
CA PHE A 288 42.10 12.73 -9.70
C PHE A 288 42.28 12.38 -11.18
N LEU A 289 41.22 12.51 -11.99
CA LEU A 289 41.27 12.29 -13.44
C LEU A 289 42.21 13.26 -14.16
N TYR A 290 42.19 14.55 -13.79
CA TYR A 290 43.11 15.53 -14.35
C TYR A 290 44.56 15.19 -14.03
N SER A 291 44.85 14.85 -12.77
CA SER A 291 46.19 14.45 -12.33
C SER A 291 46.68 13.18 -13.03
N SER A 292 45.82 12.16 -13.18
CA SER A 292 46.19 10.92 -13.86
C SER A 292 46.44 11.12 -15.35
N LEU A 293 45.61 11.92 -16.04
CA LEU A 293 45.83 12.30 -17.44
C LEU A 293 47.15 13.06 -17.63
N ASN A 294 47.45 14.02 -16.75
CA ASN A 294 48.69 14.78 -16.81
C ASN A 294 49.92 13.87 -16.60
N LEU A 295 49.88 12.98 -15.60
CA LEU A 295 50.93 11.99 -15.35
C LEU A 295 51.16 11.07 -16.56
N LEU A 296 50.08 10.52 -17.13
CA LEU A 296 50.17 9.69 -18.34
C LEU A 296 50.76 10.47 -19.52
N SER A 297 50.34 11.71 -19.75
CA SER A 297 50.87 12.54 -20.84
C SER A 297 52.37 12.79 -20.72
N ASN A 298 52.85 13.06 -19.50
CA ASN A 298 54.28 13.26 -19.23
C ASN A 298 55.07 11.97 -19.39
N LEU A 299 54.52 10.83 -18.96
CA LEU A 299 55.14 9.52 -19.19
C LEU A 299 55.25 9.21 -20.69
N PHE A 300 54.21 9.47 -21.48
CA PHE A 300 54.27 9.32 -22.95
C PHE A 300 55.33 10.22 -23.57
N LEU A 301 55.43 11.48 -23.16
CA LEU A 301 56.47 12.40 -23.64
C LEU A 301 57.88 11.89 -23.32
N ILE A 302 58.10 11.34 -22.13
CA ILE A 302 59.40 10.76 -21.75
C ILE A 302 59.71 9.53 -22.62
N ILE A 303 58.74 8.64 -22.84
CA ILE A 303 58.91 7.46 -23.70
C ILE A 303 59.27 7.87 -25.13
N ILE A 304 58.56 8.86 -25.70
CA ILE A 304 58.86 9.39 -27.04
C ILE A 304 60.28 9.96 -27.11
N LYS A 305 60.70 10.75 -26.11
CA LYS A 305 62.06 11.29 -26.06
C LYS A 305 63.13 10.20 -26.00
N ILE A 306 62.91 9.14 -25.22
CA ILE A 306 63.82 7.99 -25.14
C ILE A 306 63.90 7.27 -26.48
N LEU A 307 62.76 7.04 -27.15
CA LEU A 307 62.72 6.40 -28.47
C LEU A 307 63.45 7.23 -29.53
N VAL A 308 63.23 8.54 -29.58
CA VAL A 308 63.92 9.45 -30.52
C VAL A 308 65.43 9.44 -30.26
N PHE A 309 65.85 9.52 -29.00
CA PHE A 309 67.28 9.45 -28.64
C PHE A 309 67.92 8.14 -29.07
N TYR A 310 67.22 7.01 -28.90
CA TYR A 310 67.71 5.70 -29.31
C TYR A 310 67.77 5.53 -30.84
N LEU A 311 66.82 6.10 -31.58
CA LEU A 311 66.80 6.08 -33.05
C LEU A 311 67.79 7.05 -33.69
N SER A 312 68.20 8.12 -32.98
CA SER A 312 69.19 9.09 -33.44
C SER A 312 70.65 8.65 -33.25
N LYS A 313 70.87 7.40 -32.80
CA LYS A 313 72.17 6.81 -32.50
C LYS A 313 72.49 5.71 -33.51
#